data_AF-A0A8J6IXC5-F1
#
_entry.id   AF-A0A8J6IXC5-F1
#
_cell.length_a   1.000
_cell.length_b   1.000
_cell.length_c   1.000
_cell.angle_alpha   90.00
_cell.angle_beta   90.00
_cell.angle_gamma   90.00
#
_symmetry.space_group_name_H-M   'P 1'
#
loop_
_entity.id
_entity.type
_entity.pdbx_description
1 polymer ?
#
loop_
_entity_poly.entity_id
_entity_poly.type
_entity_poly.pdbx_seq_one_letter_code
_entity_poly.pdbx_strand_id
1 'polypeptide(L)'
;MKNSKYRLDIIPGTVIFIFSIWYLLNIPGIPTFTGLGATPLTNHFVPYLWGGAMLVLSLWLIVRGMKKRKAYKAEGGVTQKNSMIAALVEKREVVVSFVALGLYVGLMGPIGFVPTTILYVFVQILVLTPGEHRKKNVLPAAITAIITGCLLFYIFRYMLNVLLPIGLLSIFGL
;
A
#
# COMPACT_ATOMS: atom_id res chain seq x y z
N MET A 1 -19.92 19.05 -21.15
CA MET A 1 -19.88 18.07 -20.03
C MET A 1 -18.56 18.13 -19.25
N LYS A 2 -18.12 19.30 -18.77
CA LYS A 2 -16.70 19.55 -18.43
C LYS A 2 -16.45 19.90 -16.95
N ASN A 3 -17.01 19.18 -15.96
CA ASN A 3 -16.53 19.39 -14.57
C ASN A 3 -16.84 18.28 -13.53
N SER A 4 -17.01 17.01 -13.91
CA SER A 4 -17.11 15.89 -12.93
C SER A 4 -15.80 15.62 -12.16
N LYS A 5 -14.69 16.30 -12.53
CA LYS A 5 -13.35 16.12 -11.93
C LYS A 5 -13.27 16.47 -10.43
N TYR A 6 -14.27 17.15 -9.84
CA TYR A 6 -14.29 17.38 -8.39
C TYR A 6 -14.29 16.08 -7.58
N ARG A 7 -14.88 14.99 -8.12
CA ARG A 7 -14.94 13.69 -7.44
C ARG A 7 -13.57 13.05 -7.28
N LEU A 8 -12.66 13.31 -8.23
CA LEU A 8 -11.27 12.85 -8.19
C LEU A 8 -10.44 13.56 -7.11
N ASP A 9 -10.92 14.68 -6.56
CA ASP A 9 -10.28 15.36 -5.45
C ASP A 9 -10.99 15.04 -4.12
N ILE A 10 -12.33 15.06 -4.09
CA ILE A 10 -13.09 14.82 -2.84
C ILE A 10 -12.97 13.37 -2.38
N ILE A 11 -13.18 12.38 -3.26
CA ILE A 11 -13.24 10.97 -2.85
C ILE A 11 -11.91 10.49 -2.27
N PRO A 12 -10.76 10.59 -3.00
CA PRO A 12 -9.49 10.19 -2.41
C PRO A 12 -9.09 11.09 -1.25
N GLY A 13 -9.46 12.38 -1.26
CA GLY A 13 -9.22 13.28 -0.14
C GLY A 13 -9.89 12.80 1.15
N THR A 14 -11.16 12.43 1.09
CA THR A 14 -11.90 11.88 2.24
C THR A 14 -11.30 10.54 2.70
N VAL A 15 -10.96 9.64 1.79
CA VAL A 15 -10.36 8.34 2.13
C VAL A 15 -9.00 8.51 2.82
N ILE A 16 -8.13 9.35 2.25
CA ILE A 16 -6.80 9.64 2.83
C ILE A 16 -6.95 10.36 4.17
N PHE A 17 -7.92 11.26 4.32
CA PHE A 17 -8.18 11.95 5.58
C PHE A 17 -8.51 10.96 6.70
N ILE A 18 -9.49 10.07 6.47
CA ILE A 18 -9.87 9.02 7.44
C ILE A 18 -8.67 8.13 7.75
N PHE A 19 -7.94 7.68 6.71
CA PHE A 19 -6.76 6.85 6.89
C PHE A 19 -5.65 7.57 7.68
N SER A 20 -5.42 8.86 7.43
CA SER A 20 -4.40 9.64 8.11
C SER A 20 -4.69 9.84 9.59
N ILE A 21 -5.96 10.06 9.96
CA ILE A 21 -6.39 10.13 11.37
C ILE A 21 -6.16 8.78 12.03
N TRP A 22 -6.65 7.70 11.43
CA TRP A 22 -6.46 6.35 11.96
C TRP A 22 -4.97 6.03 12.13
N TYR A 23 -4.14 6.34 11.13
CA TYR A 23 -2.70 6.16 11.17
C TYR A 23 -2.04 6.93 12.33
N LEU A 24 -2.33 8.23 12.46
CA LEU A 24 -1.80 9.09 13.53
C LEU A 24 -2.19 8.61 14.93
N LEU A 25 -3.41 8.09 15.10
CA LEU A 25 -3.89 7.54 16.38
C LEU A 25 -3.16 6.25 16.77
N ASN A 26 -2.58 5.51 15.83
CA ASN A 26 -1.86 4.25 16.10
C ASN A 26 -0.36 4.45 16.36
N ILE A 27 0.21 5.63 16.06
CA ILE A 27 1.64 5.92 16.28
C ILE A 27 2.09 5.71 17.74
N PRO A 28 1.32 6.13 18.77
CA PRO A 28 1.71 5.89 20.16
C PRO A 28 1.90 4.42 20.53
N GLY A 29 1.30 3.49 19.77
CA GLY A 29 1.47 2.05 19.97
C GLY A 29 2.82 1.50 19.49
N ILE A 30 3.64 2.31 18.82
CA ILE A 30 4.95 1.87 18.30
C ILE A 30 5.96 1.85 19.46
N PRO A 31 6.66 0.72 19.72
CA PRO A 31 7.67 0.67 20.76
C PRO A 31 8.84 1.62 20.44
N THR A 32 9.23 2.42 21.43
CA THR A 32 10.38 3.33 21.33
C THR A 32 11.67 2.59 21.67
N PHE A 33 12.64 2.61 20.77
CA PHE A 33 13.95 2.03 21.04
C PHE A 33 14.84 3.07 21.74
N THR A 34 15.29 2.76 22.95
CA THR A 34 16.10 3.67 23.81
C THR A 34 17.59 3.30 23.86
N GLY A 35 18.02 2.31 23.07
CA GLY A 35 19.24 1.53 23.33
C GLY A 35 20.60 2.18 23.08
N LEU A 36 20.73 3.38 22.51
CA LEU A 36 22.04 3.93 22.12
C LEU A 36 22.19 5.45 22.36
N GLY A 37 21.65 5.94 23.49
CA GLY A 37 21.69 7.37 23.84
C GLY A 37 20.60 8.12 23.09
N ALA A 38 19.62 8.62 23.84
CA ALA A 38 18.42 9.26 23.29
C ALA A 38 18.80 10.45 22.38
N THR A 39 18.80 10.21 21.07
CA THR A 39 18.73 11.28 20.09
C THR A 39 17.38 11.99 20.23
N PRO A 40 17.28 13.30 19.90
CA PRO A 40 16.00 14.01 19.95
C PRO A 40 14.94 13.42 19.02
N LEU A 41 15.38 12.68 17.98
CA LEU A 41 14.52 12.01 17.02
C LEU A 41 14.27 10.55 17.43
N THR A 42 13.06 10.28 17.91
CA THR A 42 12.57 8.94 18.20
C THR A 42 12.01 8.26 16.96
N ASN A 43 11.77 6.94 17.04
CA ASN A 43 11.11 6.16 15.98
C ASN A 43 9.69 6.65 15.64
N HIS A 44 9.11 7.52 16.45
CA HIS A 44 7.80 8.14 16.20
C HIS A 44 7.88 9.36 15.28
N PHE A 45 9.05 10.00 15.15
CA PHE A 45 9.18 11.25 14.40
C PHE A 45 8.75 11.08 12.94
N VAL A 46 9.30 10.08 12.23
CA VAL A 46 8.99 9.83 10.82
C VAL A 46 7.50 9.49 10.63
N PRO A 47 6.89 8.59 11.43
CA PRO A 47 5.45 8.38 11.41
C PRO A 47 4.63 9.66 11.61
N TYR A 48 4.95 10.49 12.62
CA TYR A 48 4.19 11.72 12.87
C TYR A 48 4.31 12.71 11.71
N LEU A 49 5.52 12.89 11.17
CA LEU A 49 5.76 13.73 10.01
C LEU A 49 4.94 13.27 8.80
N TRP A 50 4.94 11.97 8.53
CA TRP A 50 4.25 11.39 7.38
C TRP A 50 2.73 11.47 7.53
N GLY A 51 2.20 11.09 8.69
CA GLY A 51 0.78 11.18 9.00
C GLY A 51 0.27 12.63 8.95
N GLY A 52 1.07 13.58 9.47
CA GLY A 52 0.77 15.00 9.41
C GLY A 52 0.73 15.53 7.97
N ALA A 53 1.72 15.17 7.15
CA ALA A 53 1.74 15.54 5.73
C ALA A 53 0.51 14.99 4.98
N MET A 54 0.15 13.72 5.22
CA MET A 54 -1.05 13.11 4.63
C MET A 54 -2.33 13.83 5.06
N LEU A 55 -2.44 14.20 6.34
CA LEU A 55 -3.58 14.95 6.87
C LEU A 55 -3.73 16.30 6.14
N VAL A 56 -2.65 17.08 6.06
CA VAL A 56 -2.65 18.39 5.38
C VAL A 56 -3.02 18.27 3.91
N LEU A 57 -2.42 17.32 3.19
CA LEU A 57 -2.71 17.09 1.77
C LEU A 57 -4.16 16.65 1.55
N SER A 58 -4.70 15.81 2.43
CA SER A 58 -6.09 15.34 2.33
C SER A 58 -7.09 16.49 2.52
N LEU A 59 -6.85 17.37 3.50
CA LEU A 59 -7.65 18.58 3.72
C LEU A 59 -7.58 19.51 2.51
N TRP A 60 -6.38 19.73 1.95
CA TRP A 60 -6.22 20.51 0.73
C TRP A 60 -7.06 19.91 -0.41
N LEU A 61 -6.97 18.60 -0.63
CA LEU A 61 -7.69 17.91 -1.71
C LEU A 61 -9.21 18.07 -1.54
N ILE A 62 -9.72 17.92 -0.33
CA ILE A 62 -11.14 18.09 0.00
C ILE A 62 -11.57 19.54 -0.26
N VAL A 63 -10.83 20.54 0.24
CA VAL A 63 -11.15 21.97 0.02
C VAL A 63 -11.14 22.32 -1.47
N ARG A 64 -10.12 21.86 -2.22
CA ARG A 64 -10.03 22.05 -3.67
C ARG A 64 -11.22 21.38 -4.39
N GLY A 65 -11.56 20.16 -3.98
CA GLY A 65 -12.69 19.41 -4.51
C GLY A 65 -14.03 20.09 -4.22
N MET A 66 -14.24 20.62 -3.01
CA MET A 66 -15.44 21.37 -2.64
C MET A 66 -15.60 22.64 -3.49
N LYS A 67 -14.51 23.41 -3.71
CA LYS A 67 -14.52 24.58 -4.61
C LYS A 67 -14.94 24.19 -6.03
N LYS A 68 -14.37 23.12 -6.59
CA LYS A 68 -14.74 22.60 -7.93
C LYS A 68 -16.19 22.11 -7.98
N ARG A 69 -16.70 21.47 -6.92
CA ARG A 69 -18.09 21.02 -6.83
C ARG A 69 -19.06 22.20 -6.83
N LYS A 70 -18.74 23.29 -6.13
CA LYS A 70 -19.56 24.52 -6.12
C LYS A 70 -19.65 25.13 -7.53
N ALA A 71 -18.53 25.24 -8.24
CA ALA A 71 -18.50 25.70 -9.62
C ALA A 71 -19.34 24.80 -10.56
N TYR A 72 -19.19 23.47 -10.45
CA TYR A 72 -19.96 22.52 -11.25
C TYR A 72 -21.48 22.61 -11.02
N LYS A 73 -21.91 22.83 -9.78
CA LYS A 73 -23.33 23.03 -9.46
C LYS A 73 -23.87 24.36 -9.99
N ALA A 74 -23.05 25.42 -9.98
CA ALA A 74 -23.43 26.72 -10.55
C ALA A 74 -23.63 26.65 -12.08
N GLU A 75 -22.93 25.74 -12.76
CA GLU A 75 -23.09 25.45 -14.20
C GLU A 75 -24.27 24.51 -14.53
N GLY A 76 -25.19 24.24 -13.58
CA GLY A 76 -26.36 23.37 -13.79
C GLY A 76 -26.04 21.86 -13.82
N GLY A 77 -24.88 21.43 -13.32
CA GLY A 77 -24.46 20.04 -13.33
C GLY A 77 -25.29 19.13 -12.41
N VAL A 78 -25.87 18.07 -12.96
CA VAL A 78 -26.59 17.03 -12.20
C VAL A 78 -25.62 16.04 -11.57
N THR A 79 -25.76 15.76 -10.27
CA THR A 79 -24.86 14.85 -9.55
C THR A 79 -25.22 13.39 -9.86
N GLN A 80 -24.48 12.73 -10.75
CA GLN A 80 -24.61 11.28 -10.94
C GLN A 80 -24.13 10.52 -9.71
N LYS A 81 -25.03 9.75 -9.08
CA LYS A 81 -24.76 8.88 -7.94
C LYS A 81 -24.09 7.59 -8.44
N ASN A 82 -22.82 7.67 -8.85
CA ASN A 82 -22.10 6.44 -9.19
C ASN A 82 -21.69 5.72 -7.90
N SER A 83 -22.04 4.44 -7.79
CA SER A 83 -21.78 3.59 -6.64
C SER A 83 -20.27 3.39 -6.45
N MET A 84 -19.77 3.63 -5.23
CA MET A 84 -18.37 3.40 -4.88
C MET A 84 -17.94 1.94 -5.14
N ILE A 85 -18.89 1.02 -5.02
CA ILE A 85 -18.73 -0.42 -5.30
C ILE A 85 -18.46 -0.65 -6.80
N ALA A 86 -19.12 0.07 -7.69
CA ALA A 86 -18.90 -0.06 -9.14
C ALA A 86 -17.48 0.37 -9.52
N ALA A 87 -16.96 1.44 -8.92
CA ALA A 87 -15.58 1.90 -9.13
C ALA A 87 -14.53 0.93 -8.57
N LEU A 88 -14.87 0.21 -7.49
CA LEU A 88 -13.99 -0.80 -6.89
C LEU A 88 -13.95 -2.08 -7.74
N VAL A 89 -15.09 -2.48 -8.30
CA VAL A 89 -15.21 -3.60 -9.25
C VAL A 89 -14.49 -3.29 -10.56
N GLU A 90 -14.56 -2.06 -11.04
CA GLU A 90 -13.83 -1.60 -12.24
C GLU A 90 -12.31 -1.69 -12.03
N LYS A 91 -11.82 -1.48 -10.80
CA LYS A 91 -10.40 -1.61 -10.42
C LYS A 91 -10.10 -2.93 -9.71
N ARG A 92 -10.61 -4.04 -10.24
CA ARG A 92 -10.43 -5.38 -9.67
C ARG A 92 -8.96 -5.73 -9.39
N GLU A 93 -8.02 -5.29 -10.21
CA GLU A 93 -6.58 -5.52 -10.03
C GLU A 93 -6.04 -4.95 -8.71
N VAL A 94 -6.55 -3.79 -8.30
CA VAL A 94 -6.19 -3.15 -7.03
C VAL A 94 -6.70 -4.00 -5.87
N VAL A 95 -7.96 -4.43 -5.93
CA VAL A 95 -8.56 -5.29 -4.88
C VAL A 95 -7.79 -6.60 -4.76
N VAL A 96 -7.48 -7.25 -5.89
CA VAL A 96 -6.70 -8.50 -5.91
C VAL A 96 -5.30 -8.29 -5.33
N SER A 97 -4.65 -7.16 -5.63
CA SER A 97 -3.34 -6.81 -5.06
C SER A 97 -3.38 -6.68 -3.53
N PHE A 98 -4.40 -6.02 -2.98
CA PHE A 98 -4.57 -5.89 -1.54
C PHE A 98 -4.85 -7.24 -0.86
N VAL A 99 -5.68 -8.08 -1.48
CA VAL A 99 -5.93 -9.44 -0.99
C VAL A 99 -4.65 -10.28 -1.02
N ALA A 100 -3.88 -10.21 -2.10
CA ALA A 100 -2.60 -10.91 -2.23
C ALA A 100 -1.59 -10.45 -1.17
N LEU A 101 -1.56 -9.16 -0.84
CA LEU A 101 -0.73 -8.61 0.24
C LEU A 101 -1.17 -9.14 1.61
N GLY A 102 -2.48 -9.21 1.87
CA GLY A 102 -3.01 -9.78 3.12
C GLY A 102 -2.63 -11.26 3.27
N LEU A 103 -2.77 -12.04 2.20
CA LEU A 103 -2.34 -13.44 2.16
C LEU A 103 -0.83 -13.57 2.37
N TYR A 104 -0.02 -12.70 1.78
CA TYR A 104 1.42 -12.67 1.99
C TYR A 104 1.78 -12.51 3.48
N VAL A 105 1.17 -11.53 4.17
CA VAL A 105 1.43 -11.30 5.59
C VAL A 105 0.99 -12.49 6.44
N GLY A 106 -0.18 -13.08 6.15
CA GLY A 106 -0.70 -14.23 6.91
C GLY A 106 0.11 -15.52 6.70
N LEU A 107 0.62 -15.74 5.49
CA LEU A 107 1.40 -16.93 5.13
C LEU A 107 2.88 -16.82 5.50
N MET A 108 3.39 -15.59 5.71
CA MET A 108 4.81 -15.36 6.03
C MET A 108 5.25 -16.10 7.30
N GLY A 109 4.39 -16.15 8.32
CA GLY A 109 4.68 -16.87 9.58
C GLY A 109 4.96 -18.36 9.36
N PRO A 110 3.99 -19.15 8.85
CA PRO A 110 4.15 -20.59 8.69
C PRO A 110 5.09 -20.99 7.55
N ILE A 111 5.03 -20.33 6.40
CA ILE A 111 5.78 -20.76 5.20
C ILE A 111 7.21 -20.20 5.22
N GLY A 112 7.40 -18.99 5.73
CA GLY A 112 8.68 -18.29 5.76
C GLY A 112 8.76 -17.16 4.73
N PHE A 113 9.66 -16.21 4.96
CA PHE A 113 9.81 -14.98 4.18
C PHE A 113 10.08 -15.27 2.70
N VAL A 114 11.17 -15.98 2.38
CA VAL A 114 11.62 -16.21 0.99
C VAL A 114 10.52 -16.84 0.09
N PRO A 115 9.97 -18.03 0.40
CA PRO A 115 8.96 -18.65 -0.46
C PRO A 115 7.70 -17.80 -0.60
N THR A 116 7.28 -17.15 0.48
CA THR A 116 6.07 -16.30 0.48
C THR A 116 6.29 -15.02 -0.33
N THR A 117 7.48 -14.41 -0.26
CA THR A 117 7.85 -13.24 -1.07
C THR A 117 7.95 -13.61 -2.55
N ILE A 118 8.55 -14.74 -2.91
CA ILE A 118 8.60 -15.21 -4.30
C ILE A 118 7.19 -15.39 -4.85
N LEU A 119 6.32 -16.10 -4.11
CA LEU A 119 4.94 -16.32 -4.51
C LEU A 119 4.18 -14.99 -4.65
N TYR A 120 4.32 -14.10 -3.66
CA TYR A 120 3.69 -12.79 -3.67
C TYR A 120 4.14 -11.94 -4.85
N VAL A 121 5.44 -11.76 -5.08
CA VAL A 121 5.98 -10.96 -6.19
C VAL A 121 5.56 -11.54 -7.53
N PHE A 122 5.59 -12.86 -7.69
CA PHE A 122 5.13 -13.52 -8.91
C PHE A 122 3.65 -13.23 -9.20
N VAL A 123 2.77 -13.46 -8.22
CA VAL A 123 1.33 -13.18 -8.35
C VAL A 123 1.09 -11.70 -8.61
N GLN A 124 1.81 -10.81 -7.91
CA GLN A 124 1.65 -9.37 -8.02
C GLN A 124 2.03 -8.86 -9.42
N ILE A 125 3.13 -9.36 -10.00
CA ILE A 125 3.53 -9.03 -11.37
C ILE A 125 2.45 -9.49 -12.37
N LEU A 126 1.89 -10.70 -12.19
CA LEU A 126 0.85 -11.22 -13.08
C LEU A 126 -0.47 -10.44 -12.97
N VAL A 127 -0.86 -10.06 -11.75
CA VAL A 127 -2.09 -9.28 -11.49
C VAL A 127 -2.01 -7.92 -12.17
N LEU A 128 -0.87 -7.23 -12.04
CA LEU A 128 -0.64 -5.90 -12.62
C LEU A 128 -0.29 -5.92 -14.11
N THR A 129 0.06 -7.08 -14.68
CA THR A 129 0.32 -7.21 -16.12
C THR A 129 -1.00 -7.27 -16.89
N PRO A 130 -1.20 -6.43 -17.93
CA PRO A 130 -2.38 -6.48 -18.80
C PRO A 130 -2.58 -7.86 -19.42
N GLY A 131 -3.85 -8.30 -19.54
CA GLY A 131 -4.22 -9.67 -19.94
C GLY A 131 -3.59 -10.16 -21.26
N GLU A 132 -3.37 -9.27 -22.23
CA GLU A 132 -2.74 -9.58 -23.52
C GLU A 132 -1.28 -10.05 -23.40
N HIS A 133 -0.55 -9.58 -22.38
CA HIS A 133 0.87 -9.88 -22.19
C HIS A 133 1.14 -10.89 -21.07
N ARG A 134 0.11 -11.29 -20.31
CA ARG A 134 0.27 -12.20 -19.15
C ARG A 134 1.01 -13.48 -19.48
N LYS A 135 0.67 -14.14 -20.60
CA LYS A 135 1.31 -15.42 -20.98
C LYS A 135 2.79 -15.27 -21.35
N LYS A 136 3.18 -14.15 -21.95
CA LYS A 136 4.58 -13.86 -22.30
C LYS A 136 5.39 -13.44 -21.08
N ASN A 137 4.73 -12.85 -20.09
CA ASN A 137 5.38 -12.33 -18.89
C ASN A 137 5.51 -13.35 -17.74
N VAL A 138 4.98 -14.58 -17.87
CA VAL A 138 5.09 -15.60 -16.82
C VAL A 138 6.55 -15.92 -16.50
N LEU A 139 7.36 -16.19 -17.52
CA LEU A 139 8.77 -16.55 -17.33
C LEU A 139 9.61 -15.41 -16.72
N PRO A 140 9.59 -14.17 -17.25
CA PRO A 140 10.32 -13.07 -16.63
C PRO A 140 9.77 -12.72 -15.24
N ALA A 141 8.47 -12.89 -14.99
CA ALA A 141 7.89 -12.70 -13.65
C ALA A 141 8.45 -13.73 -12.65
N ALA A 142 8.54 -15.01 -13.04
CA ALA A 142 9.09 -16.06 -12.18
C ALA A 142 10.56 -15.81 -11.84
N ILE A 143 11.38 -15.47 -12.83
CA ILE A 143 12.80 -15.15 -12.65
C ILE A 143 12.94 -13.93 -11.72
N THR A 144 12.20 -12.86 -12.01
CA THR A 144 12.23 -11.62 -11.20
C THR A 144 11.80 -11.89 -9.77
N ALA A 145 10.76 -12.70 -9.56
CA ALA A 145 10.27 -13.06 -8.23
C ALA A 145 11.32 -13.83 -7.42
N ILE A 146 11.99 -14.83 -8.02
CA ILE A 146 13.06 -15.60 -7.38
C ILE A 146 14.23 -14.68 -7.00
N ILE A 147 14.72 -13.88 -7.95
CA ILE A 147 15.82 -12.94 -7.71
C ILE A 147 15.45 -11.97 -6.59
N THR A 148 14.26 -11.38 -6.65
CA THR A 148 13.79 -10.40 -5.65
C THR A 148 13.66 -11.03 -4.27
N GLY A 149 13.08 -12.23 -4.16
CA GLY A 149 12.93 -12.93 -2.88
C GLY A 149 14.27 -13.24 -2.23
N CYS A 150 15.22 -13.78 -2.99
CA CYS A 150 16.57 -14.09 -2.49
C CYS A 150 17.35 -12.82 -2.13
N LEU A 151 17.28 -11.78 -2.96
CA LEU A 151 17.99 -10.53 -2.76
C LEU A 151 17.46 -9.76 -1.55
N LEU A 152 16.14 -9.68 -1.37
CA LEU A 152 15.54 -9.06 -0.19
C LEU A 152 15.89 -9.81 1.08
N PHE A 153 15.88 -11.15 1.04
CA PHE A 153 16.32 -11.95 2.18
C PHE A 153 17.77 -11.65 2.55
N TYR A 154 18.67 -11.61 1.56
CA TYR A 154 20.08 -11.31 1.81
C TYR A 154 20.26 -9.92 2.43
N ILE A 155 19.64 -8.88 1.86
CA ILE A 155 19.72 -7.52 2.37
C ILE A 155 19.19 -7.44 3.80
N PHE A 156 17.99 -7.95 4.04
CA PHE A 156 17.35 -7.86 5.35
C PHE A 156 18.09 -8.68 6.41
N ARG A 157 18.49 -9.91 6.10
CA ARG A 157 19.16 -10.79 7.05
C ARG A 157 20.58 -10.34 7.36
N TYR A 158 21.39 -10.04 6.33
CA TYR A 158 22.83 -9.82 6.51
C TYR A 158 23.22 -8.35 6.57
N MET A 159 22.58 -7.48 5.77
CA MET A 159 22.93 -6.05 5.76
C MET A 159 22.19 -5.28 6.85
N LEU A 160 20.92 -5.60 7.08
CA LEU A 160 20.07 -4.89 8.05
C LEU A 160 19.89 -5.64 9.38
N ASN A 161 20.40 -6.88 9.50
CA ASN A 161 20.25 -7.72 10.69
C ASN A 161 18.79 -7.86 11.18
N VAL A 162 17.83 -7.89 10.26
CA VAL A 162 16.41 -8.05 10.54
C VAL A 162 16.09 -9.54 10.75
N LEU A 163 15.35 -9.84 11.82
CA LEU A 163 14.79 -11.16 12.07
C LEU A 163 13.66 -11.42 11.09
N LEU A 164 13.89 -12.34 10.14
CA LEU A 164 12.90 -12.77 9.18
C LEU A 164 12.33 -14.13 9.58
N PRO A 165 11.01 -14.36 9.44
CA PRO A 165 10.42 -15.68 9.62
C PRO A 165 11.06 -16.66 8.64
N ILE A 166 11.77 -17.65 9.16
CA ILE A 166 12.42 -18.68 8.34
C ILE A 166 11.37 -19.73 7.90
N GLY A 167 10.33 -19.96 8.72
CA GLY A 167 9.22 -20.86 8.40
C GLY A 167 9.71 -22.26 8.04
N LEU A 168 9.28 -22.78 6.89
CA LEU A 168 9.67 -24.10 6.39
C LEU A 168 11.17 -24.23 6.08
N LEU A 169 11.90 -23.13 5.89
CA LEU A 169 13.35 -23.19 5.66
C LEU A 169 14.11 -23.65 6.92
N SER A 170 13.51 -23.56 8.10
CA SER A 170 14.09 -24.07 9.35
C SER A 170 14.26 -25.60 9.31
N ILE A 171 13.45 -26.30 8.50
CA ILE A 171 13.53 -27.74 8.28
C ILE A 171 14.85 -28.12 7.58
N PHE A 172 15.44 -27.20 6.82
CA PHE A 172 16.71 -27.40 6.12
C PHE A 172 17.93 -26.93 6.94
N GLY A 173 17.74 -26.55 8.21
CA GLY A 173 18.83 -26.12 9.10
C GLY A 173 19.41 -24.73 8.80
N LEU A 174 18.64 -23.88 8.11
CA LEU A 174 18.94 -22.48 7.82
C LEU A 174 18.41 -21.51 8.88
#